data_AF-A0AB33GVF3-F1
#
_entry.id   AF-A0AB33GVF3-F1
#
_cell.length_a   1.000
_cell.length_b   1.000
_cell.length_c   1.000
_cell.angle_alpha   90.00
_cell.angle_beta   90.00
_cell.angle_gamma   90.00
#
_symmetry.space_group_name_H-M   'P 1'
#
loop_
_entity.id
_entity.type
_entity.pdbx_description
1 polymer ?
#
loop_
_entity_poly.entity_id
_entity_poly.type
_entity_poly.pdbx_seq_one_letter_code
_entity_poly.pdbx_strand_id
1 'polypeptide(L)'
;MSNFLIKKYKQLSIIEKTGKKIGLFRTICSIFGGLIVAYLSMCLLVFIIPGTPGESIIIPLMFNTFVWAITSLWICLSKSKLIALKRVIIPTVFLSILILFFILGN
;
A
#
# COMPACT_ATOMS: atom_id res chain seq x y z
N MET A 1 24.81 15.70 7.79
CA MET A 1 23.83 14.64 7.48
C MET A 1 22.37 15.11 7.57
N SER A 2 21.96 15.85 8.62
CA SER A 2 20.57 16.30 8.86
C SER A 2 19.95 17.18 7.73
N ASN A 3 20.71 18.13 7.16
CA ASN A 3 20.18 19.07 6.17
C ASN A 3 19.83 18.47 4.79
N PHE A 4 20.39 17.31 4.43
CA PHE A 4 20.10 16.67 3.14
C PHE A 4 18.72 16.00 3.13
N LEU A 5 18.36 15.35 4.26
CA LEU A 5 17.06 14.74 4.45
C LEU A 5 15.96 15.80 4.42
N ILE A 6 16.15 16.92 5.13
CA ILE A 6 15.18 18.03 5.16
C ILE A 6 14.98 18.63 3.76
N LYS A 7 16.05 18.78 2.96
CA LYS A 7 15.96 19.25 1.57
C LYS A 7 15.19 18.29 0.66
N LYS A 8 15.43 16.97 0.79
CA LYS A 8 14.68 15.94 0.05
C LYS A 8 13.20 15.91 0.45
N TYR A 9 12.88 16.02 1.74
CA TYR A 9 11.51 16.13 2.23
C TYR A 9 10.81 17.37 1.69
N LYS A 10 11.48 18.52 1.65
CA LYS A 10 10.94 19.75 1.07
C LYS A 10 10.70 19.61 -0.44
N GLN A 11 11.63 19.02 -1.19
CA GLN A 11 11.44 18.72 -2.62
C GLN A 11 10.27 17.77 -2.90
N LEU A 12 10.08 16.75 -2.07
CA LEU A 12 8.98 15.80 -2.20
C LEU A 12 7.61 16.39 -1.77
N SER A 13 7.62 17.44 -0.93
CA SER A 13 6.43 18.17 -0.48
C SER A 13 6.01 19.29 -1.43
N ILE A 14 6.88 19.74 -2.34
CA ILE A 14 6.55 20.77 -3.31
C ILE A 14 5.63 20.17 -4.38
N ILE A 15 4.52 20.86 -4.64
CA ILE A 15 3.64 20.58 -5.78
C ILE A 15 4.43 20.95 -7.04
N GLU A 16 5.10 19.97 -7.64
CA GLU A 16 5.88 20.16 -8.87
C GLU A 16 4.96 20.68 -9.99
N LYS A 17 5.35 21.76 -10.67
CA LYS A 17 4.58 22.38 -11.77
C LYS A 17 4.54 21.50 -13.04
N THR A 18 5.38 20.48 -13.14
CA THR A 18 5.51 19.63 -14.34
C THR A 18 4.95 18.23 -14.07
N GLY A 19 3.76 17.93 -14.61
CA GLY A 19 3.04 16.68 -14.34
C GLY A 19 3.76 15.40 -14.80
N LYS A 20 4.68 15.48 -15.77
CA LYS A 20 5.31 14.31 -16.40
C LYS A 20 6.21 13.49 -15.44
N LYS A 21 7.01 14.15 -14.59
CA LYS A 21 7.90 13.47 -13.62
C LYS A 21 7.18 13.03 -12.35
N ILE A 22 6.12 13.75 -11.94
CA ILE A 22 5.26 13.34 -10.82
C ILE A 22 4.43 12.11 -11.17
N GLY A 23 3.88 12.09 -12.39
CA GLY A 23 3.02 11.00 -12.88
C GLY A 23 3.73 9.65 -12.79
N LEU A 24 4.94 9.55 -13.33
CA LEU A 24 5.71 8.29 -13.31
C LEU A 24 5.93 7.76 -11.88
N PHE A 25 6.31 8.64 -10.95
CA PHE A 25 6.52 8.25 -9.55
C PHE A 25 5.22 7.76 -8.89
N ARG A 26 4.09 8.43 -9.15
CA ARG A 26 2.77 8.00 -8.66
C ARG A 26 2.37 6.66 -9.24
N THR A 27 2.56 6.45 -10.54
CA THR A 27 2.22 5.19 -11.21
C THR A 27 3.02 4.03 -10.63
N ILE A 28 4.35 4.17 -10.50
CA ILE A 28 5.21 3.14 -9.89
C ILE A 28 4.76 2.87 -8.44
N CYS A 29 4.59 3.93 -7.65
CA CYS A 29 4.16 3.80 -6.25
C CYS A 29 2.75 3.17 -6.13
N SER A 30 1.84 3.43 -7.08
CA SER A 30 0.51 2.82 -7.10
C SER A 30 0.52 1.35 -7.50
N ILE A 31 1.33 0.96 -8.47
CA ILE A 31 1.44 -0.43 -8.93
C ILE A 31 2.03 -1.27 -7.79
N PHE A 32 3.24 -0.93 -7.33
CA PHE A 32 3.91 -1.71 -6.29
C PHE A 32 3.24 -1.55 -4.93
N GLY A 33 2.87 -0.33 -4.55
CA GLY A 33 2.24 -0.07 -3.26
C GLY A 33 0.85 -0.69 -3.15
N GLY A 34 0.04 -0.61 -4.21
CA GLY A 34 -1.24 -1.30 -4.25
C GLY A 34 -1.08 -2.81 -4.17
N LEU A 35 -0.06 -3.37 -4.83
CA LEU A 35 0.17 -4.82 -4.85
C LEU A 35 0.49 -5.31 -3.45
N ILE A 36 1.41 -4.63 -2.75
CA ILE A 36 1.79 -4.98 -1.38
C ILE A 36 0.57 -4.90 -0.46
N VAL A 37 -0.20 -3.81 -0.52
CA VAL A 37 -1.40 -3.64 0.33
C VAL A 37 -2.44 -4.72 0.04
N ALA A 38 -2.66 -5.06 -1.23
CA ALA A 38 -3.62 -6.09 -1.62
C ALA A 38 -3.21 -7.48 -1.11
N TYR A 39 -1.94 -7.87 -1.25
CA TYR A 39 -1.44 -9.14 -0.72
C TYR A 39 -1.51 -9.20 0.81
N LEU A 40 -1.15 -8.12 1.52
CA LEU A 40 -1.29 -8.10 2.98
C LEU A 40 -2.75 -8.22 3.40
N SER A 41 -3.67 -7.57 2.68
CA SER A 41 -5.11 -7.68 2.93
C SER A 41 -5.60 -9.11 2.67
N MET A 42 -5.12 -9.75 1.60
CA MET A 42 -5.40 -11.15 1.30
C MET A 42 -4.97 -12.07 2.45
N CYS A 43 -3.74 -11.91 2.94
CA CYS A 43 -3.24 -12.68 4.09
C CYS A 43 -4.11 -12.48 5.34
N LEU A 44 -4.51 -11.24 5.63
CA LEU A 44 -5.39 -10.94 6.75
C LEU A 44 -6.74 -11.65 6.63
N LEU A 45 -7.37 -11.64 5.45
CA LEU A 45 -8.64 -12.34 5.24
C LEU A 45 -8.51 -13.86 5.43
N VAL A 46 -7.40 -14.46 5.01
CA VAL A 46 -7.16 -15.91 5.19
C VAL A 46 -7.17 -16.28 6.68
N PHE A 47 -6.60 -15.43 7.55
CA PHE A 47 -6.59 -15.66 8.99
C PHE A 47 -7.95 -15.43 9.66
N ILE A 48 -8.77 -14.53 9.12
CA ILE A 48 -10.10 -14.22 9.69
C ILE A 48 -11.13 -15.32 9.37
N ILE A 49 -11.02 -15.97 8.20
CA ILE A 49 -11.99 -16.97 7.77
C ILE A 49 -11.74 -18.30 8.52
N PRO A 50 -12.70 -18.78 9.33
CA PRO A 50 -12.56 -20.07 9.99
C PRO A 50 -12.63 -21.18 8.94
N GLY A 51 -11.54 -21.93 8.79
CA GLY A 51 -11.43 -23.00 7.79
C GLY A 51 -10.01 -23.50 7.64
N THR A 52 -9.83 -24.53 6.80
CA THR A 52 -8.47 -24.96 6.43
C THR A 52 -7.80 -23.88 5.58
N PRO A 53 -6.49 -23.63 5.71
CA PRO A 53 -5.81 -22.57 4.96
C PRO A 53 -5.97 -22.68 3.44
N GLY A 54 -6.11 -23.91 2.93
CA GLY A 54 -6.30 -24.20 1.51
C GLY A 54 -7.68 -23.81 0.97
N GLU A 55 -8.73 -23.91 1.78
CA GLU A 55 -10.10 -23.52 1.38
C GLU A 55 -10.31 -22.01 1.56
N SER A 56 -9.79 -21.47 2.66
CA SER A 56 -9.92 -20.04 3.00
C SER A 56 -9.18 -19.10 2.03
N ILE A 57 -8.25 -19.60 1.21
CA ILE A 57 -7.49 -18.78 0.25
C ILE A 57 -8.27 -18.43 -1.02
N ILE A 58 -9.30 -19.21 -1.37
CA ILE A 58 -10.02 -19.06 -2.65
C ILE A 58 -10.69 -17.69 -2.73
N ILE A 59 -11.43 -17.32 -1.68
CA ILE A 59 -12.18 -16.05 -1.65
C ILE A 59 -11.21 -14.84 -1.67
N PRO A 60 -10.21 -14.74 -0.80
CA PRO A 60 -9.24 -13.64 -0.82
C PRO A 60 -8.47 -13.54 -2.15
N LEU A 61 -8.14 -14.68 -2.77
CA LEU A 61 -7.46 -14.69 -4.06
C LEU A 61 -8.33 -14.12 -5.19
N MET A 62 -9.62 -14.47 -5.23
CA MET A 62 -10.57 -13.93 -6.22
C MET A 62 -10.73 -12.41 -6.10
N PHE A 63 -10.70 -11.87 -4.88
CA PHE A 63 -10.81 -10.42 -4.65
C PHE A 63 -9.47 -9.67 -4.72
N ASN A 64 -8.32 -10.36 -4.74
CA ASN A 64 -7.00 -9.73 -4.67
C ASN A 64 -6.77 -8.70 -5.79
N THR A 65 -7.11 -9.04 -7.04
CA THR A 65 -6.95 -8.13 -8.19
C THR A 65 -7.87 -6.91 -8.12
N PHE A 66 -9.09 -7.10 -7.58
CA PHE A 66 -10.04 -6.01 -7.39
C PHE A 66 -9.57 -5.04 -6.31
N VAL A 67 -9.13 -5.56 -5.16
CA VAL A 67 -8.53 -4.76 -4.08
C VAL A 67 -7.27 -4.06 -4.57
N TRP A 68 -6.44 -4.72 -5.38
CA TRP A 68 -5.26 -4.12 -5.99
C TRP A 68 -5.62 -2.95 -6.92
N ALA A 69 -6.63 -3.10 -7.77
CA ALA A 69 -7.07 -2.03 -8.67
C ALA A 69 -7.58 -0.81 -7.88
N ILE A 70 -8.41 -1.04 -6.85
CA ILE A 70 -8.94 0.04 -6.00
C ILE A 70 -7.83 0.76 -5.25
N THR A 71 -6.94 0.01 -4.59
CA THR A 71 -5.83 0.59 -3.83
C THR A 71 -4.84 1.32 -4.73
N SER A 72 -4.54 0.76 -5.91
CA SER A 72 -3.72 1.41 -6.92
C SER A 72 -4.34 2.72 -7.41
N LEU A 73 -5.64 2.74 -7.72
CA LEU A 73 -6.35 3.99 -8.08
C LEU A 73 -6.30 5.02 -6.95
N TRP A 74 -6.49 4.60 -5.70
CA TRP A 74 -6.43 5.48 -4.53
C TRP A 74 -5.03 6.08 -4.32
N ILE A 75 -3.97 5.31 -4.51
CA ILE A 75 -2.58 5.79 -4.45
C ILE A 75 -2.30 6.69 -5.65
N CYS A 76 -2.77 6.29 -6.83
CA CYS A 76 -2.59 7.02 -8.08
C CYS A 76 -3.21 8.41 -7.98
N LEU A 77 -4.38 8.60 -7.36
CA LEU A 77 -5.08 9.90 -7.23
C LEU A 77 -4.41 10.90 -6.24
N SER A 78 -3.28 10.55 -5.63
CA SER A 78 -2.60 11.41 -4.64
C SER A 78 -2.10 12.76 -5.21
N LYS A 79 -2.26 13.83 -4.43
CA LYS A 79 -1.92 15.20 -4.86
C LYS A 79 -0.41 15.51 -4.88
N SER A 80 0.38 14.81 -4.07
CA SER A 80 1.84 15.00 -3.98
C SER A 80 2.57 13.66 -3.82
N LYS A 81 3.87 13.64 -4.14
CA LYS A 81 4.72 12.44 -4.02
C LYS A 81 4.77 11.90 -2.58
N LEU A 82 4.81 12.79 -1.58
CA LEU A 82 4.74 12.38 -0.17
C LEU A 82 3.42 11.72 0.19
N ILE A 83 2.31 12.25 -0.32
CA ILE A 83 0.99 11.69 -0.02
C ILE A 83 0.85 10.31 -0.65
N ALA A 84 1.35 10.11 -1.88
CA ALA A 84 1.41 8.80 -2.52
C ALA A 84 2.14 7.78 -1.65
N LEU A 85 3.34 8.14 -1.18
CA LEU A 85 4.17 7.27 -0.37
C LEU A 85 3.53 6.96 0.99
N LYS A 86 2.97 7.98 1.66
CA LYS A 86 2.24 7.81 2.93
C LYS A 86 1.04 6.87 2.76
N ARG A 87 0.31 6.97 1.64
CA ARG A 87 -0.81 6.09 1.31
C ARG A 87 -0.41 4.63 1.06
N VAL A 88 0.88 4.34 0.86
CA VAL A 88 1.39 2.96 0.81
C VAL A 88 1.86 2.51 2.19
N ILE A 89 2.70 3.31 2.85
CA ILE A 89 3.35 2.95 4.12
C ILE A 89 2.33 2.80 5.25
N ILE A 90 1.37 3.71 5.37
CA ILE A 90 0.39 3.66 6.47
C ILE A 90 -0.43 2.37 6.43
N PRO A 91 -1.10 2.00 5.32
CA PRO A 91 -1.89 0.76 5.29
C PRO A 91 -1.02 -0.49 5.36
N THR A 92 0.19 -0.50 4.80
CA THR A 92 1.08 -1.68 4.93
C THR A 92 1.51 -1.92 6.37
N VAL A 93 1.94 -0.88 7.09
CA VAL A 93 2.33 -1.00 8.50
C VAL A 93 1.13 -1.40 9.36
N PHE A 94 -0.05 -0.82 9.11
CA PHE A 94 -1.26 -1.18 9.84
C PHE A 94 -1.65 -2.66 9.64
N LEU A 95 -1.69 -3.12 8.38
CA LEU A 95 -2.00 -4.51 8.06
C LEU A 95 -0.94 -5.48 8.60
N SER A 96 0.35 -5.13 8.55
CA SER A 96 1.40 -6.00 9.09
C SER A 96 1.30 -6.15 10.61
N ILE A 97 0.97 -5.08 11.34
CA ILE A 97 0.75 -5.13 12.79
C ILE A 97 -0.46 -6.02 13.12
N LEU A 98 -1.55 -5.89 12.37
CA LEU A 98 -2.74 -6.73 12.54
C LEU A 98 -2.45 -8.22 12.32
N ILE A 99 -1.73 -8.56 11.25
CA ILE A 99 -1.35 -9.94 10.96
C ILE A 99 -0.47 -10.48 12.09
N LEU A 100 0.49 -9.69 12.59
CA LEU A 100 1.38 -10.10 13.67
C LEU A 100 0.63 -10.35 14.98
N PHE A 101 -0.35 -9.51 15.31
CA PHE A 101 -1.24 -9.73 16.45
C PHE A 101 -2.05 -11.03 16.29
N PHE A 102 -2.56 -11.30 15.10
CA PHE A 102 -3.34 -12.50 14.83
C PHE A 102 -2.49 -13.79 14.90
N ILE A 103 -1.24 -13.74 14.43
CA ILE A 103 -0.31 -14.87 14.52
C ILE A 103 0.13 -15.12 15.97
N LEU A 104 0.35 -14.08 16.79
CA LEU A 104 0.74 -14.24 18.20
C LEU A 104 -0.42 -14.64 19.11
N GLY A 105 -1.66 -14.25 18.75
CA GLY A 105 -2.85 -14.54 19.54
C GLY A 105 -3.47 -15.92 19.27
N ASN A 106 -3.00 -16.64 18.25
CA ASN A 106 -3.45 -17.97 17.84
C ASN A 106 -2.41 -19.03 18.17
#